data_AF-A0ABD7R1C7-F1
#
_entry.id   AF-A0ABD7R1C7-F1
#
_cell.length_a   1.000
_cell.length_b   1.000
_cell.length_c   1.000
_cell.angle_alpha   90.00
_cell.angle_beta   90.00
_cell.angle_gamma   90.00
#
_symmetry.space_group_name_H-M   'P 1'
#
loop_
_entity.id
_entity.type
_entity.pdbx_description
1 polymer ?
#
loop_
_entity_poly.entity_id
_entity_poly.type
_entity_poly.pdbx_seq_one_letter_code
_entity_poly.pdbx_strand_id
1 'polypeptide(L)'
;MSAPVSAPADQVVATSPTGRPGVRPPRLVAHRGAPRVRRENTLPAIAVAEALGAEVIEVDVRRTADDVAVLLHDETLGRMWGDARRVSDVAWCDVARLGNGLDRIPRLDAALERLDGCHSVLLVDLTDAADGLVAARTVAGSTASTTVAWCGAPAAMAAVRSVLPDADVWLAWESLDPPTPADLEALTPSTLNLDIAFLTPRTIEAAHALGLRVAVWTVDESEPALWAARLGVDSITTNDVGAIGAALSSAERDGWPERDREPTETEVASRAQALAHRIAHEVIAFTREHPVSEVRTKANPADLVTDVDRLVEQHVRSRVRMAFPTHGFTGEEYGDAPGDRHRWYLDPVDGTTNLANGVPWTSMSLCLTRGGRPLVGVVADPWRGEVLEARRGRGATLRDRPLQLDDTPRPLAGAVVGTELDGHRPWPGFGAFLDALADRSCTLRVQGSGTLTIAQVAAGRGIGGCVSAFNPVDHGAAVLLVHEAGGIVLTRSGPVEGFPPVGEPFLVAHPGAADELHGVWTAALAVGAAAG
;
A
#
# COMPACT_ATOMS: atom_id res chain seq x y z
N MET A 1 -36.84 47.01 -13.48
CA MET A 1 -37.28 45.69 -12.98
C MET A 1 -36.15 44.71 -13.22
N SER A 2 -35.91 43.85 -12.23
CA SER A 2 -34.85 42.83 -12.16
C SER A 2 -33.47 43.34 -11.71
N ALA A 3 -33.28 43.34 -10.39
CA ALA A 3 -31.96 43.34 -9.74
C ALA A 3 -31.49 41.87 -9.56
N PRO A 4 -30.18 41.58 -9.61
CA PRO A 4 -29.67 40.22 -9.45
C PRO A 4 -29.75 39.76 -7.99
N VAL A 5 -30.07 38.48 -7.80
CA VAL A 5 -30.08 37.79 -6.51
C VAL A 5 -28.64 37.59 -6.05
N SER A 6 -28.33 38.12 -4.88
CA SER A 6 -27.05 38.03 -4.17
C SER A 6 -26.80 36.62 -3.63
N ALA A 7 -25.61 36.06 -3.92
CA ALA A 7 -25.07 34.87 -3.29
C ALA A 7 -24.91 35.04 -1.76
N PRO A 8 -25.02 33.97 -0.95
CA PRO A 8 -24.80 34.06 0.49
C PRO A 8 -23.32 34.35 0.78
N ALA A 9 -23.10 35.25 1.73
CA ALA A 9 -21.80 35.78 2.09
C ALA A 9 -20.86 34.71 2.68
N ASP A 10 -19.62 34.70 2.19
CA ASP A 10 -18.48 34.02 2.79
C ASP A 10 -18.35 34.41 4.28
N GLN A 11 -18.49 33.43 5.17
CA GLN A 11 -18.01 33.58 6.54
C GLN A 11 -16.50 33.38 6.55
N VAL A 12 -15.77 34.49 6.46
CA VAL A 12 -14.34 34.57 6.77
C VAL A 12 -14.15 34.09 8.20
N VAL A 13 -13.53 32.91 8.36
CA VAL A 13 -13.13 32.38 9.67
C VAL A 13 -12.07 33.30 10.25
N ALA A 14 -12.37 33.90 11.40
CA ALA A 14 -11.42 34.72 12.15
C ALA A 14 -10.18 33.88 12.50
N THR A 15 -9.00 34.40 12.13
CA THR A 15 -7.73 33.79 12.48
C THR A 15 -7.52 33.84 13.99
N SER A 16 -7.23 32.67 14.58
CA SER A 16 -6.85 32.56 16.00
C SER A 16 -5.59 33.41 16.28
N PRO A 17 -5.48 34.06 17.46
CA PRO A 17 -4.34 34.91 17.82
C PRO A 17 -3.00 34.16 17.95
N THR A 18 -2.96 32.85 17.67
CA THR A 18 -1.74 32.02 17.64
C THR A 18 -1.14 31.80 16.25
N GLY A 19 -1.70 32.38 15.18
CA GLY A 19 -1.08 32.36 13.85
C GLY A 19 -1.07 31.00 13.13
N ARG A 20 -1.79 29.98 13.65
CA ARG A 20 -2.12 28.75 12.91
C ARG A 20 -3.57 28.89 12.40
N PRO A 21 -3.87 28.62 11.11
CA PRO A 21 -5.26 28.57 10.65
C PRO A 21 -6.03 27.55 11.51
N GLY A 22 -7.25 27.89 11.91
CA GLY A 22 -8.08 27.01 12.73
C GLY A 22 -8.39 25.74 11.93
N VAL A 23 -7.66 24.66 12.21
CA VAL A 23 -7.93 23.34 11.62
C VAL A 23 -9.29 22.90 12.15
N ARG A 24 -10.33 22.95 11.32
CA ARG A 24 -11.62 22.34 11.65
C ARG A 24 -11.42 20.82 11.71
N PRO A 25 -12.00 20.12 12.69
CA PRO A 25 -11.93 18.68 12.72
C PRO A 25 -12.61 18.10 11.47
N PRO A 26 -12.04 17.05 10.85
CA PRO A 26 -12.66 16.36 9.74
C PRO A 26 -13.95 15.69 10.18
N ARG A 27 -14.88 15.55 9.22
CA ARG A 27 -16.09 14.75 9.40
C ARG A 27 -15.72 13.30 9.63
N LEU A 28 -16.42 12.61 10.53
CA LEU A 28 -16.26 11.17 10.71
C LEU A 28 -17.18 10.40 9.77
N VAL A 29 -16.59 9.48 9.03
CA VAL A 29 -17.28 8.50 8.20
C VAL A 29 -17.19 7.14 8.91
N ALA A 30 -18.34 6.58 9.29
CA ALA A 30 -18.41 5.29 9.96
C ALA A 30 -18.37 4.17 8.92
N HIS A 31 -17.23 3.49 8.79
CA HIS A 31 -16.99 2.46 7.78
C HIS A 31 -17.90 1.26 8.02
N ARG A 32 -18.75 0.91 7.05
CA ARG A 32 -19.72 -0.20 7.12
C ARG A 32 -20.65 -0.10 8.34
N GLY A 33 -20.96 1.11 8.77
CA GLY A 33 -21.53 1.41 10.09
C GLY A 33 -20.45 1.44 11.17
N ALA A 34 -20.63 0.66 12.24
CA ALA A 34 -19.70 0.61 13.39
C ALA A 34 -19.19 -0.84 13.64
N PRO A 35 -18.31 -1.37 12.76
CA PRO A 35 -17.92 -2.78 12.70
C PRO A 35 -17.16 -3.27 13.95
N ARG A 36 -16.57 -2.36 14.73
CA ARG A 36 -15.96 -2.68 16.04
C ARG A 36 -16.98 -3.03 17.12
N VAL A 37 -18.24 -2.63 16.96
CA VAL A 37 -19.30 -2.77 17.97
C VAL A 37 -20.38 -3.75 17.52
N ARG A 38 -20.79 -3.67 16.26
CA ARG A 38 -21.82 -4.53 15.64
C ARG A 38 -21.29 -5.12 14.35
N ARG A 39 -21.90 -6.18 13.86
CA ARG A 39 -21.56 -6.77 12.57
C ARG A 39 -21.67 -5.72 11.47
N GLU A 40 -20.64 -5.61 10.63
CA GLU A 40 -20.59 -4.67 9.50
C GLU A 40 -21.82 -4.76 8.59
N ASN A 41 -22.20 -3.64 7.95
CA ASN A 41 -23.28 -3.58 6.96
C ASN A 41 -24.65 -4.06 7.49
N THR A 42 -24.94 -3.82 8.77
CA THR A 42 -26.24 -4.16 9.39
C THR A 42 -26.96 -2.93 9.95
N LEU A 43 -28.30 -2.98 10.09
CA LEU A 43 -29.07 -1.88 10.68
C LEU A 43 -28.61 -1.54 12.12
N PRO A 44 -28.26 -2.52 13.00
CA PRO A 44 -27.64 -2.21 14.29
C PRO A 44 -26.31 -1.47 14.17
N ALA A 45 -25.46 -1.78 13.18
CA ALA A 45 -24.20 -1.07 12.97
C ALA A 45 -24.43 0.39 12.55
N ILE A 46 -25.39 0.64 11.66
CA ILE A 46 -25.82 1.99 11.26
C ILE A 46 -26.36 2.75 12.48
N ALA A 47 -27.21 2.12 13.28
CA ALA A 47 -27.77 2.74 14.48
C ALA A 47 -26.70 3.12 15.51
N VAL A 48 -25.67 2.28 15.68
CA VAL A 48 -24.54 2.59 16.57
C VAL A 48 -23.70 3.73 15.99
N ALA A 49 -23.42 3.73 14.69
CA ALA A 49 -22.67 4.80 14.04
C ALA A 49 -23.34 6.18 14.23
N GLU A 50 -24.67 6.26 14.06
CA GLU A 50 -25.43 7.48 14.31
C GLU A 50 -25.38 7.90 15.78
N ALA A 51 -25.55 6.95 16.71
CA ALA A 51 -25.45 7.24 18.15
C ALA A 51 -24.05 7.68 18.60
N LEU A 52 -22.99 7.28 17.87
CA LEU A 52 -21.62 7.75 18.07
C LEU A 52 -21.35 9.12 17.43
N GLY A 53 -22.34 9.71 16.75
CA GLY A 53 -22.25 11.02 16.14
C GLY A 53 -21.58 11.03 14.77
N ALA A 54 -21.55 9.90 14.07
CA ALA A 54 -21.01 9.86 12.71
C ALA A 54 -21.83 10.74 11.76
N GLU A 55 -21.13 11.63 11.05
CA GLU A 55 -21.75 12.57 10.12
C GLU A 55 -21.98 11.97 8.73
N VAL A 56 -21.23 10.90 8.43
CA VAL A 56 -21.42 10.05 7.27
C VAL A 56 -21.37 8.61 7.75
N ILE A 57 -22.22 7.76 7.20
CA ILE A 57 -22.22 6.32 7.45
C ILE A 57 -22.02 5.66 6.10
N GLU A 58 -20.90 4.96 5.94
CA GLU A 58 -20.58 4.23 4.73
C GLU A 58 -21.16 2.81 4.83
N VAL A 59 -21.69 2.31 3.71
CA VAL A 59 -22.16 0.93 3.55
C VAL A 59 -21.85 0.43 2.14
N ASP A 60 -21.53 -0.85 2.05
CA ASP A 60 -21.37 -1.54 0.78
C ASP A 60 -22.70 -2.08 0.28
N VAL A 61 -22.95 -2.02 -1.03
CA VAL A 61 -24.18 -2.56 -1.62
C VAL A 61 -23.88 -3.56 -2.74
N ARG A 62 -24.63 -4.67 -2.70
CA ARG A 62 -24.67 -5.72 -3.74
C ARG A 62 -26.11 -5.98 -4.17
N ARG A 63 -26.32 -6.50 -5.38
CA ARG A 63 -27.63 -7.00 -5.81
C ARG A 63 -27.78 -8.51 -5.61
N THR A 64 -29.01 -8.92 -5.29
CA THR A 64 -29.44 -10.32 -5.33
C THR A 64 -29.77 -10.78 -6.75
N ALA A 65 -30.05 -12.07 -6.95
CA ALA A 65 -30.45 -12.63 -8.25
C ALA A 65 -31.75 -12.05 -8.82
N ASP A 66 -32.61 -11.53 -7.95
CA ASP A 66 -33.90 -10.90 -8.25
C ASP A 66 -33.86 -9.36 -8.11
N ASP A 67 -32.67 -8.77 -8.29
CA ASP A 67 -32.41 -7.32 -8.35
C ASP A 67 -32.87 -6.55 -7.09
N VAL A 68 -32.62 -7.10 -5.90
CA VAL A 68 -32.78 -6.39 -4.63
C VAL A 68 -31.42 -5.90 -4.15
N ALA A 69 -31.30 -4.59 -3.89
CA ALA A 69 -30.12 -3.99 -3.28
C ALA A 69 -30.03 -4.38 -1.79
N VAL A 70 -28.94 -5.02 -1.41
CA VAL A 70 -28.66 -5.47 -0.04
C VAL A 70 -27.31 -4.96 0.45
N LEU A 71 -27.18 -4.71 1.75
CA LEU A 71 -25.94 -4.22 2.34
C LEU A 71 -24.97 -5.39 2.58
N LEU A 72 -23.88 -5.44 1.81
CA LEU A 72 -22.89 -6.51 1.86
C LEU A 72 -21.61 -6.06 1.16
N HIS A 73 -20.45 -6.26 1.78
CA HIS A 73 -19.15 -5.95 1.15
C HIS A 73 -18.75 -7.01 0.11
N ASP A 74 -18.69 -8.27 0.56
CA ASP A 74 -18.16 -9.38 -0.23
C ASP A 74 -19.11 -9.78 -1.37
N GLU A 75 -18.56 -10.31 -2.47
CA GLU A 75 -19.37 -10.93 -3.51
C GLU A 75 -20.08 -12.20 -3.04
N THR A 76 -19.53 -12.85 -2.01
CA THR A 76 -20.04 -14.10 -1.45
C THR A 76 -20.62 -13.89 -0.07
N LEU A 77 -21.54 -14.75 0.32
CA LEU A 77 -22.13 -14.77 1.65
C LEU A 77 -21.21 -15.49 2.67
N GLY A 78 -20.00 -15.89 2.26
CA GLY A 78 -19.19 -16.89 2.94
C GLY A 78 -18.59 -16.38 4.26
N ARG A 79 -17.79 -15.32 4.18
CA ARG A 79 -17.00 -14.80 5.32
C ARG A 79 -17.89 -14.41 6.51
N MET A 80 -19.02 -13.74 6.23
CA MET A 80 -19.86 -13.16 7.27
C MET A 80 -21.10 -13.99 7.62
N TRP A 81 -21.57 -14.83 6.69
CA TRP A 81 -22.86 -15.52 6.82
C TRP A 81 -22.77 -17.04 6.61
N GLY A 82 -21.57 -17.58 6.35
CA GLY A 82 -21.32 -19.02 6.28
C GLY A 82 -21.89 -19.71 5.04
N ASP A 83 -22.18 -18.95 3.98
CA ASP A 83 -22.74 -19.48 2.74
C ASP A 83 -21.81 -19.15 1.56
N ALA A 84 -21.22 -20.16 0.93
CA ALA A 84 -20.20 -19.95 -0.10
C ALA A 84 -20.75 -19.38 -1.42
N ARG A 85 -22.08 -19.28 -1.59
CA ARG A 85 -22.68 -18.77 -2.83
C ARG A 85 -22.42 -17.28 -3.01
N ARG A 86 -22.36 -16.84 -4.28
CA ARG A 86 -22.35 -15.42 -4.62
C ARG A 86 -23.73 -14.83 -4.40
N VAL A 87 -23.81 -13.63 -3.83
CA VAL A 87 -25.10 -12.99 -3.51
C VAL A 87 -25.94 -12.75 -4.76
N SER A 88 -25.29 -12.47 -5.90
CA SER A 88 -25.93 -12.26 -7.20
C SER A 88 -26.55 -13.52 -7.81
N ASP A 89 -26.28 -14.70 -7.23
CA ASP A 89 -26.89 -15.98 -7.64
C ASP A 89 -28.00 -16.44 -6.67
N VAL A 90 -28.32 -15.66 -5.64
CA VAL A 90 -29.29 -16.01 -4.59
C VAL A 90 -30.44 -15.00 -4.57
N ALA A 91 -31.68 -15.47 -4.54
CA ALA A 91 -32.86 -14.60 -4.45
C ALA A 91 -32.97 -13.96 -3.06
N TRP A 92 -33.58 -12.78 -2.98
CA TRP A 92 -33.74 -12.05 -1.73
C TRP A 92 -34.43 -12.87 -0.64
N CYS A 93 -35.42 -13.69 -0.98
CA CYS A 93 -36.15 -14.49 0.02
C CYS A 93 -35.24 -15.49 0.76
N ASP A 94 -34.15 -15.94 0.15
CA ASP A 94 -33.15 -16.79 0.78
C ASP A 94 -32.08 -15.97 1.51
N VAL A 95 -31.64 -14.85 0.92
CA VAL A 95 -30.73 -13.91 1.61
C VAL A 95 -31.34 -13.39 2.92
N ALA A 96 -32.64 -13.06 2.91
CA ALA A 96 -33.38 -12.55 4.06
C ALA A 96 -33.50 -13.54 5.24
N ARG A 97 -33.26 -14.85 4.98
CA ARG A 97 -33.25 -15.90 6.00
C ARG A 97 -31.89 -16.04 6.69
N LEU A 98 -30.84 -15.42 6.17
CA LEU A 98 -29.50 -15.47 6.76
C LEU A 98 -29.39 -14.47 7.92
N GLY A 99 -28.86 -14.96 9.04
CA GLY A 99 -28.74 -14.19 10.28
C GLY A 99 -29.90 -14.39 11.25
N ASN A 100 -29.90 -13.62 12.33
CA ASN A 100 -30.88 -13.75 13.43
C ASN A 100 -31.31 -12.37 13.94
N GLY A 101 -32.62 -12.15 14.11
CA GLY A 101 -33.12 -10.89 14.67
C GLY A 101 -32.73 -9.69 13.81
N LEU A 102 -32.09 -8.68 14.38
CA LEU A 102 -31.60 -7.52 13.62
C LEU A 102 -30.21 -7.75 12.99
N ASP A 103 -29.51 -8.83 13.36
CA ASP A 103 -28.23 -9.22 12.78
C ASP A 103 -28.46 -10.10 11.54
N ARG A 104 -29.02 -9.48 10.51
CA ARG A 104 -29.29 -10.05 9.18
C ARG A 104 -28.76 -9.11 8.10
N ILE A 105 -28.66 -9.60 6.86
CA ILE A 105 -28.36 -8.77 5.69
C ILE A 105 -29.58 -7.88 5.41
N PRO A 106 -29.49 -6.54 5.58
CA PRO A 106 -30.61 -5.66 5.32
C PRO A 106 -30.68 -5.26 3.84
N ARG A 107 -31.86 -4.83 3.40
CA ARG A 107 -32.03 -4.14 2.13
C ARG A 107 -31.58 -2.67 2.25
N LEU A 108 -31.21 -2.06 1.12
CA LEU A 108 -30.85 -0.65 1.07
C LEU A 108 -32.01 0.27 1.45
N ASP A 109 -33.24 -0.05 1.05
CA ASP A 109 -34.43 0.75 1.43
C ASP A 109 -34.64 0.81 2.95
N ALA A 110 -34.41 -0.30 3.67
CA ALA A 110 -34.48 -0.35 5.12
C ALA A 110 -33.38 0.51 5.80
N ALA A 111 -32.21 0.66 5.18
CA ALA A 111 -31.17 1.56 5.67
C ALA A 111 -31.56 3.04 5.48
N LEU A 112 -32.17 3.38 4.34
CA LEU A 112 -32.72 4.71 4.08
C LEU A 112 -33.83 5.04 5.09
N GLU A 113 -34.80 4.14 5.29
CA GLU A 113 -35.86 4.32 6.29
C GLU A 113 -35.30 4.50 7.71
N ARG A 114 -34.24 3.77 8.06
CA ARG A 114 -33.61 3.89 9.39
C ARG A 114 -32.96 5.26 9.63
N LEU A 115 -32.47 5.89 8.57
CA LEU A 115 -31.81 7.20 8.59
C LEU A 115 -32.76 8.34 8.21
N ASP A 116 -34.06 8.07 8.04
CA ASP A 116 -35.03 9.10 7.71
C ASP A 116 -35.16 10.09 8.87
N GLY A 117 -35.02 11.38 8.56
CA GLY A 117 -34.95 12.46 9.55
C GLY A 117 -33.65 12.55 10.38
N CYS A 118 -32.67 11.66 10.16
CA CYS A 118 -31.34 11.78 10.77
C CYS A 118 -30.47 12.81 10.03
N HIS A 119 -29.43 13.31 10.70
CA HIS A 119 -28.48 14.26 10.11
C HIS A 119 -27.35 13.60 9.30
N SER A 120 -27.11 12.30 9.51
CA SER A 120 -26.03 11.57 8.84
C SER A 120 -26.30 11.37 7.35
N VAL A 121 -25.26 11.51 6.54
CA VAL A 121 -25.28 11.16 5.11
C VAL A 121 -25.03 9.65 4.98
N LEU A 122 -25.78 8.95 4.13
CA LEU A 122 -25.47 7.57 3.75
C LEU A 122 -24.50 7.60 2.56
N LEU A 123 -23.28 7.11 2.72
CA LEU A 123 -22.32 6.91 1.64
C LEU A 123 -22.43 5.46 1.15
N VAL A 124 -22.78 5.27 -0.11
CA VAL A 124 -22.97 3.94 -0.72
C VAL A 124 -21.74 3.59 -1.55
N ASP A 125 -21.01 2.54 -1.15
CA ASP A 125 -19.88 2.00 -1.90
C ASP A 125 -20.32 0.89 -2.87
N LEU A 126 -19.81 0.93 -4.09
CA LEU A 126 -20.23 0.09 -5.21
C LEU A 126 -19.03 -0.39 -6.04
N THR A 127 -18.98 -1.69 -6.26
CA THR A 127 -17.88 -2.32 -7.00
C THR A 127 -18.15 -2.49 -8.49
N ASP A 128 -19.42 -2.58 -8.92
CA ASP A 128 -19.78 -2.77 -10.33
C ASP A 128 -21.03 -2.01 -10.79
N ALA A 129 -21.19 -1.92 -12.11
CA ALA A 129 -22.25 -1.14 -12.75
C ALA A 129 -23.66 -1.72 -12.54
N ALA A 130 -23.81 -3.05 -12.44
CA ALA A 130 -25.11 -3.68 -12.26
C ALA A 130 -25.62 -3.45 -10.83
N ASP A 131 -24.73 -3.57 -9.83
CA ASP A 131 -25.02 -3.20 -8.45
C ASP A 131 -25.43 -1.72 -8.35
N GLY A 132 -24.68 -0.83 -9.03
CA GLY A 132 -24.98 0.60 -9.06
C GLY A 132 -26.34 0.96 -9.66
N LEU A 133 -26.79 0.27 -10.72
CA LEU A 133 -28.12 0.48 -11.30
C LEU A 133 -29.24 0.10 -10.32
N VAL A 134 -29.11 -1.02 -9.63
CA VAL A 134 -30.12 -1.51 -8.69
C VAL A 134 -30.17 -0.61 -7.45
N ALA A 135 -29.01 -0.23 -6.92
CA ALA A 135 -28.90 0.69 -5.79
C ALA A 135 -29.51 2.07 -6.11
N ALA A 136 -29.16 2.66 -7.26
CA ALA A 136 -29.68 3.97 -7.66
C ALA A 136 -31.20 3.96 -7.88
N ARG A 137 -31.75 2.89 -8.47
CA ARG A 137 -33.22 2.73 -8.59
C ARG A 137 -33.91 2.58 -7.23
N THR A 138 -33.27 1.89 -6.29
CA THR A 138 -33.78 1.74 -4.93
C THR A 138 -33.84 3.10 -4.22
N VAL A 139 -32.78 3.91 -4.33
CA VAL A 139 -32.76 5.28 -3.78
C VAL A 139 -33.78 6.18 -4.48
N ALA A 140 -33.86 6.14 -5.81
CA ALA A 140 -34.81 6.95 -6.59
C ALA A 140 -36.29 6.62 -6.27
N GLY A 141 -36.57 5.37 -5.89
CA GLY A 141 -37.90 4.91 -5.48
C GLY A 141 -38.24 5.14 -4.01
N SER A 142 -37.28 5.58 -3.19
CA SER A 142 -37.49 5.79 -1.75
C SER A 142 -38.25 7.08 -1.47
N THR A 143 -39.04 7.09 -0.40
CA THR A 143 -39.69 8.30 0.13
C THR A 143 -38.94 8.92 1.31
N ALA A 144 -37.87 8.28 1.78
CA ALA A 144 -37.04 8.80 2.86
C ALA A 144 -36.31 10.08 2.43
N SER A 145 -36.14 11.03 3.34
CA SER A 145 -35.41 12.28 3.10
C SER A 145 -33.90 12.16 3.36
N THR A 146 -33.37 10.93 3.47
CA THR A 146 -31.96 10.66 3.74
C THR A 146 -31.09 11.17 2.59
N THR A 147 -30.07 11.96 2.92
CA THR A 147 -29.06 12.39 1.95
C THR A 147 -28.14 11.21 1.61
N VAL A 148 -27.93 10.96 0.32
CA VAL A 148 -27.09 9.86 -0.18
C VAL A 148 -25.92 10.40 -1.01
N ALA A 149 -24.72 9.94 -0.67
CA ALA A 149 -23.51 10.10 -1.47
C ALA A 149 -23.04 8.73 -1.99
N TRP A 150 -22.19 8.71 -3.00
CA TRP A 150 -21.81 7.51 -3.74
C TRP A 150 -20.30 7.44 -3.93
N CYS A 151 -19.70 6.29 -3.70
CA CYS A 151 -18.31 6.02 -4.05
C CYS A 151 -18.15 4.63 -4.67
N GLY A 152 -16.96 4.37 -5.20
CA GLY A 152 -16.58 3.07 -5.73
C GLY A 152 -16.11 3.13 -7.17
N ALA A 153 -16.28 2.04 -7.92
CA ALA A 153 -15.73 1.89 -9.25
C ALA A 153 -16.29 2.94 -10.25
N PRO A 154 -15.48 3.48 -11.18
CA PRO A 154 -15.94 4.47 -12.15
C PRO A 154 -17.17 4.03 -12.96
N ALA A 155 -17.23 2.74 -13.34
CA ALA A 155 -18.37 2.17 -14.05
C ALA A 155 -19.65 2.14 -13.19
N ALA A 156 -19.53 1.91 -11.88
CA ALA A 156 -20.65 1.98 -10.94
C ALA A 156 -21.15 3.41 -10.78
N MET A 157 -20.25 4.40 -10.66
CA MET A 157 -20.62 5.80 -10.56
C MET A 157 -21.32 6.32 -11.83
N ALA A 158 -20.87 5.88 -13.01
CA ALA A 158 -21.54 6.18 -14.27
C ALA A 158 -22.96 5.57 -14.33
N ALA A 159 -23.12 4.33 -13.86
CA ALA A 159 -24.42 3.66 -13.75
C ALA A 159 -25.37 4.40 -12.80
N VAL A 160 -24.90 4.83 -11.63
CA VAL A 160 -25.67 5.65 -10.67
C VAL A 160 -26.17 6.93 -11.35
N ARG A 161 -25.28 7.67 -12.03
CA ARG A 161 -25.64 8.92 -12.72
C ARG A 161 -26.62 8.77 -13.87
N SER A 162 -26.70 7.59 -14.48
CA SER A 162 -27.71 7.31 -15.50
C SER A 162 -29.15 7.29 -14.93
N VAL A 163 -29.29 7.06 -13.62
CA VAL A 163 -30.58 7.04 -12.90
C VAL A 163 -30.78 8.31 -12.07
N LEU A 164 -29.72 8.80 -11.43
CA LEU A 164 -29.69 9.97 -10.56
C LEU A 164 -28.64 10.98 -11.08
N PRO A 165 -29.00 11.86 -12.04
CA PRO A 165 -28.04 12.77 -12.68
C PRO A 165 -27.30 13.70 -11.71
N ASP A 166 -27.96 14.09 -10.61
CA ASP A 166 -27.43 15.00 -9.58
C ASP A 166 -26.79 14.26 -8.39
N ALA A 167 -26.46 12.97 -8.54
CA ALA A 167 -25.85 12.18 -7.47
C ALA A 167 -24.53 12.79 -6.97
N ASP A 168 -24.40 12.94 -5.64
CA ASP A 168 -23.16 13.37 -4.97
C ASP A 168 -22.13 12.24 -5.04
N VAL A 169 -21.13 12.37 -5.91
CA VAL A 169 -20.09 11.35 -6.14
C VAL A 169 -18.79 11.72 -5.43
N TRP A 170 -18.23 10.75 -4.73
CA TRP A 170 -16.91 10.77 -4.12
C TRP A 170 -15.98 9.93 -5.01
N LEU A 171 -15.05 10.59 -5.69
CA LEU A 171 -14.16 9.98 -6.67
C LEU A 171 -13.01 9.23 -5.97
N ALA A 172 -12.94 7.92 -6.16
CA ALA A 172 -11.78 7.13 -5.73
C ALA A 172 -10.50 7.63 -6.42
N TRP A 173 -9.43 7.79 -5.65
CA TRP A 173 -8.15 8.29 -6.16
C TRP A 173 -6.96 7.49 -5.64
N GLU A 174 -6.25 6.87 -6.56
CA GLU A 174 -5.13 5.95 -6.29
C GLU A 174 -3.87 6.42 -7.04
N SER A 175 -3.53 7.70 -6.87
CA SER A 175 -2.38 8.32 -7.52
C SER A 175 -1.69 9.32 -6.60
N LEU A 176 -0.35 9.36 -6.67
CA LEU A 176 0.45 10.42 -6.06
C LEU A 176 0.46 11.70 -6.89
N ASP A 177 0.06 11.63 -8.16
CA ASP A 177 -0.15 12.83 -8.97
C ASP A 177 -1.40 13.57 -8.48
N PRO A 178 -1.34 14.92 -8.44
CA PRO A 178 -2.50 15.71 -8.06
C PRO A 178 -3.62 15.58 -9.11
N PRO A 179 -4.89 15.63 -8.71
CA PRO A 179 -6.00 15.63 -9.65
C PRO A 179 -5.95 16.84 -10.57
N THR A 180 -6.39 16.65 -11.82
CA THR A 180 -6.53 17.71 -12.83
C THR A 180 -8.00 17.91 -13.19
N PRO A 181 -8.39 19.05 -13.79
CA PRO A 181 -9.75 19.25 -14.28
C PRO A 181 -10.24 18.16 -15.23
N ALA A 182 -9.35 17.58 -16.04
CA ALA A 182 -9.69 16.51 -16.98
C ALA A 182 -10.12 15.22 -16.27
N ASP A 183 -9.50 14.91 -15.13
CA ASP A 183 -9.86 13.73 -14.33
C ASP A 183 -11.26 13.85 -13.74
N LEU A 184 -11.75 15.08 -13.53
CA LEU A 184 -13.04 15.37 -12.92
C LEU A 184 -14.18 15.44 -13.94
N GLU A 185 -13.89 15.61 -15.23
CA GLU A 185 -14.89 15.92 -16.26
C GLU A 185 -15.97 14.85 -16.38
N ALA A 186 -15.58 13.57 -16.30
CA ALA A 186 -16.50 12.45 -16.48
C ALA A 186 -17.53 12.30 -15.35
N LEU A 187 -17.12 12.59 -14.10
CA LEU A 187 -17.90 12.28 -12.90
C LEU A 187 -18.20 13.49 -12.02
N THR A 188 -17.75 14.70 -12.38
CA THR A 188 -17.91 15.96 -11.62
C THR A 188 -18.12 15.75 -10.12
N PRO A 189 -17.13 15.15 -9.42
CA PRO A 189 -17.28 14.72 -8.04
C PRO A 189 -17.31 15.92 -7.08
N SER A 190 -17.83 15.73 -5.87
CA SER A 190 -17.72 16.73 -4.80
C SER A 190 -16.52 16.49 -3.88
N THR A 191 -15.99 15.27 -3.89
CA THR A 191 -15.01 14.79 -2.92
C THR A 191 -14.03 13.86 -3.60
N LEU A 192 -12.74 14.01 -3.32
CA LEU A 192 -11.69 13.06 -3.64
C LEU A 192 -11.56 12.06 -2.48
N ASN A 193 -11.73 10.78 -2.73
CA ASN A 193 -11.73 9.72 -1.72
C ASN A 193 -10.47 8.84 -1.87
N LEU A 194 -9.52 8.99 -0.97
CA LEU A 194 -8.16 8.45 -1.08
C LEU A 194 -7.94 7.28 -0.11
N ASP A 195 -7.23 6.23 -0.55
CA ASP A 195 -6.46 5.42 0.40
C ASP A 195 -5.40 6.34 1.05
N ILE A 196 -5.21 6.25 2.37
CA ILE A 196 -4.20 7.04 3.08
C ILE A 196 -2.78 6.87 2.50
N ALA A 197 -2.50 5.75 1.81
CA ALA A 197 -1.28 5.50 1.05
C ALA A 197 -0.93 6.64 0.06
N PHE A 198 -1.95 7.30 -0.51
CA PHE A 198 -1.79 8.34 -1.53
C PHE A 198 -1.98 9.76 -0.98
N LEU A 199 -2.20 9.91 0.34
CA LEU A 199 -2.35 11.22 0.94
C LEU A 199 -1.02 11.98 0.97
N THR A 200 -0.99 13.11 0.27
CA THR A 200 0.13 14.07 0.33
C THR A 200 -0.39 15.49 0.51
N PRO A 201 0.41 16.43 1.06
CA PRO A 201 0.03 17.84 1.13
C PRO A 201 -0.34 18.42 -0.25
N ARG A 202 0.41 18.04 -1.29
CA ARG A 202 0.17 18.49 -2.67
C ARG A 202 -1.17 18.00 -3.21
N THR A 203 -1.56 16.76 -2.91
CA THR A 203 -2.85 16.20 -3.33
C THR A 203 -4.01 16.98 -2.70
N ILE A 204 -3.89 17.33 -1.41
CA ILE A 204 -4.91 18.11 -0.69
C ILE A 204 -5.03 19.52 -1.27
N GLU A 205 -3.90 20.23 -1.40
CA GLU A 205 -3.87 21.58 -1.95
C GLU A 205 -4.48 21.63 -3.36
N ALA A 206 -4.15 20.66 -4.22
CA ALA A 206 -4.70 20.58 -5.57
C ALA A 206 -6.20 20.27 -5.58
N ALA A 207 -6.66 19.32 -4.76
CA ALA A 207 -8.08 18.99 -4.65
C ALA A 207 -8.91 20.19 -4.16
N HIS A 208 -8.45 20.87 -3.12
CA HIS A 208 -9.09 22.09 -2.59
C HIS A 208 -9.10 23.23 -3.61
N ALA A 209 -8.02 23.41 -4.38
CA ALA A 209 -7.97 24.40 -5.46
C ALA A 209 -8.98 24.12 -6.59
N LEU A 210 -9.36 22.86 -6.79
CA LEU A 210 -10.42 22.43 -7.70
C LEU A 210 -11.83 22.46 -7.07
N GLY A 211 -11.94 22.90 -5.81
CA GLY A 211 -13.21 22.98 -5.08
C GLY A 211 -13.72 21.63 -4.56
N LEU A 212 -12.87 20.60 -4.53
CA LEU A 212 -13.20 19.29 -3.97
C LEU A 212 -12.93 19.27 -2.46
N ARG A 213 -13.71 18.46 -1.74
CA ARG A 213 -13.31 17.97 -0.41
C ARG A 213 -12.32 16.81 -0.55
N VAL A 214 -11.59 16.50 0.52
CA VAL A 214 -10.69 15.34 0.60
C VAL A 214 -11.13 14.41 1.71
N ALA A 215 -11.43 13.16 1.36
CA ALA A 215 -11.72 12.07 2.27
C ALA A 215 -10.58 11.04 2.24
N VAL A 216 -10.29 10.41 3.39
CA VAL A 216 -9.32 9.33 3.48
C VAL A 216 -9.89 8.10 4.19
N TRP A 217 -9.49 6.91 3.73
CA TRP A 217 -9.91 5.63 4.29
C TRP A 217 -8.73 4.63 4.36
N THR A 218 -8.76 3.61 5.21
CA THR A 218 -9.49 3.52 6.49
C THR A 218 -8.51 3.78 7.63
N VAL A 219 -8.81 4.74 8.50
CA VAL A 219 -7.89 5.20 9.55
C VAL A 219 -8.43 4.82 10.93
N ASP A 220 -7.86 3.78 11.50
CA ASP A 220 -8.28 3.23 12.81
C ASP A 220 -7.41 3.67 13.99
N GLU A 221 -6.32 4.39 13.73
CA GLU A 221 -5.35 4.80 14.74
C GLU A 221 -5.35 6.33 14.91
N SER A 222 -5.19 6.81 16.15
CA SER A 222 -5.29 8.23 16.47
C SER A 222 -4.17 9.07 15.86
N GLU A 223 -2.94 8.55 15.83
CA GLU A 223 -1.78 9.25 15.28
C GLU A 223 -1.92 9.60 13.78
N PRO A 224 -2.21 8.65 12.87
CA PRO A 224 -2.48 8.98 11.47
C PRO A 224 -3.74 9.83 11.27
N ALA A 225 -4.80 9.66 12.09
CA ALA A 225 -5.98 10.50 11.99
C ALA A 225 -5.69 11.98 12.32
N LEU A 226 -4.95 12.22 13.39
CA LEU A 226 -4.52 13.57 13.79
C LEU A 226 -3.56 14.17 12.76
N TRP A 227 -2.69 13.35 12.16
CA TRP A 227 -1.81 13.78 11.07
C TRP A 227 -2.61 14.19 9.83
N ALA A 228 -3.55 13.36 9.38
CA ALA A 228 -4.40 13.64 8.23
C ALA A 228 -5.23 14.92 8.44
N ALA A 229 -5.82 15.09 9.63
CA ALA A 229 -6.56 16.29 9.98
C ALA A 229 -5.70 17.56 9.94
N ARG A 230 -4.45 17.51 10.42
CA ARG A 230 -3.50 18.64 10.32
C ARG A 230 -3.14 19.01 8.90
N LEU A 231 -3.13 18.05 7.98
CA LEU A 231 -2.88 18.32 6.57
C LEU A 231 -4.08 18.99 5.88
N GLY A 232 -5.26 19.02 6.53
CA GLY A 232 -6.47 19.62 5.97
C GLY A 232 -7.42 18.62 5.31
N VAL A 233 -7.35 17.33 5.67
CA VAL A 233 -8.38 16.36 5.25
C VAL A 233 -9.75 16.77 5.80
N ASP A 234 -10.79 16.66 4.97
CA ASP A 234 -12.17 17.05 5.29
C ASP A 234 -12.99 15.91 5.88
N SER A 235 -12.64 14.65 5.60
CA SER A 235 -13.38 13.48 6.10
C SER A 235 -12.46 12.29 6.37
N ILE A 236 -12.66 11.60 7.48
CA ILE A 236 -11.90 10.39 7.86
C ILE A 236 -12.87 9.22 8.01
N THR A 237 -12.66 8.19 7.20
CA THR A 237 -13.33 6.90 7.31
C THR A 237 -12.60 6.00 8.28
N THR A 238 -13.33 5.45 9.25
CA THR A 238 -12.78 4.65 10.35
C THR A 238 -13.71 3.53 10.78
N ASN A 239 -13.14 2.41 11.23
CA ASN A 239 -13.89 1.35 11.90
C ASN A 239 -14.20 1.70 13.37
N ASP A 240 -13.47 2.65 13.96
CA ASP A 240 -13.58 3.04 15.37
C ASP A 240 -13.92 4.53 15.53
N VAL A 241 -15.16 4.87 15.17
CA VAL A 241 -15.71 6.24 15.25
C VAL A 241 -15.54 6.83 16.65
N GLY A 242 -15.72 6.01 17.70
CA GLY A 242 -15.61 6.45 19.09
C GLY A 242 -14.19 6.88 19.46
N ALA A 243 -13.19 6.06 19.14
CA ALA A 243 -11.80 6.35 19.47
C ALA A 243 -11.26 7.54 18.66
N ILE A 244 -11.51 7.57 17.34
CA ILE A 244 -11.02 8.67 16.48
C ILE A 244 -11.74 9.98 16.80
N GLY A 245 -13.05 9.95 17.02
CA GLY A 245 -13.80 11.14 17.44
C GLY A 245 -13.31 11.71 18.76
N ALA A 246 -13.06 10.86 19.76
CA ALA A 246 -12.49 11.29 21.03
C ALA A 246 -11.11 11.95 20.86
N ALA A 247 -10.24 11.38 20.02
CA ALA A 247 -8.91 11.92 19.73
C ALA A 247 -8.98 13.30 19.04
N LEU A 248 -9.81 13.43 18.00
CA LEU A 248 -10.00 14.70 17.29
C LEU A 248 -10.62 15.78 18.19
N SER A 249 -11.65 15.44 18.96
CA SER A 249 -12.28 16.38 19.90
C SER A 249 -11.34 16.81 21.02
N SER A 250 -10.48 15.92 21.53
CA SER A 250 -9.45 16.32 22.50
C SER A 250 -8.42 17.24 21.86
N ALA A 251 -7.95 16.95 20.65
CA ALA A 251 -7.03 17.83 19.93
C ALA A 251 -7.63 19.22 19.65
N GLU A 252 -8.92 19.31 19.35
CA GLU A 252 -9.59 20.60 19.14
C GLU A 252 -9.72 21.40 20.45
N ARG A 253 -10.11 20.76 21.56
CA ARG A 253 -10.29 21.43 22.86
C ARG A 253 -8.97 21.79 23.54
N ASP A 254 -8.04 20.84 23.57
CA ASP A 254 -6.84 20.88 24.39
C ASP A 254 -5.60 21.35 23.60
N GLY A 255 -5.75 21.45 22.27
CA GLY A 255 -4.67 21.76 21.33
C GLY A 255 -4.14 20.51 20.63
N TRP A 256 -3.66 20.70 19.39
CA TRP A 256 -3.16 19.62 18.57
C TRP A 256 -1.88 19.03 19.18
N PRO A 257 -1.87 17.73 19.58
CA PRO A 257 -0.78 17.16 20.35
C PRO A 257 0.54 17.15 19.56
N GLU A 258 1.51 17.92 20.02
CA GLU A 258 2.89 17.79 19.55
C GLU A 258 3.53 16.59 20.29
N ARG A 259 4.43 15.86 19.64
CA ARG A 259 5.12 14.75 20.31
C ARG A 259 5.98 15.33 21.44
N ASP A 260 5.81 14.84 22.67
CA ASP A 260 6.58 15.28 23.85
C ASP A 260 8.10 15.20 23.64
N ARG A 261 8.54 14.21 22.86
CA ARG A 261 9.92 14.09 22.37
C ARG A 261 9.99 13.38 21.04
N GLU A 262 11.09 13.59 20.34
CA GLU A 262 11.41 12.79 19.16
C GLU A 262 11.80 11.35 19.57
N PRO A 263 11.25 10.30 18.94
CA PRO A 263 11.71 8.93 19.14
C PRO A 263 13.19 8.79 18.77
N THR A 264 13.92 7.98 19.54
CA THR A 264 15.30 7.63 19.22
C THR A 264 15.37 6.73 17.98
N GLU A 265 16.53 6.68 17.32
CA GLU A 265 16.75 5.78 16.18
C GLU A 265 16.41 4.33 16.52
N THR A 266 16.82 3.88 17.71
CA THR A 266 16.57 2.51 18.19
C THR A 266 15.08 2.22 18.32
N GLU A 267 14.29 3.17 18.84
CA GLU A 267 12.84 3.01 18.97
C GLU A 267 12.15 2.95 17.60
N VAL A 268 12.55 3.83 16.68
CA VAL A 268 12.05 3.80 15.29
C VAL A 268 12.42 2.50 14.61
N ALA A 269 13.69 2.11 14.64
CA ALA A 269 14.16 0.88 14.00
C ALA A 269 13.50 -0.37 14.59
N SER A 270 13.28 -0.43 15.91
CA SER A 270 12.59 -1.56 16.54
C SER A 270 11.12 -1.66 16.12
N ARG A 271 10.38 -0.53 16.10
CA ARG A 271 8.99 -0.52 15.63
C ARG A 271 8.90 -0.85 14.14
N ALA A 272 9.82 -0.32 13.34
CA ALA A 272 9.90 -0.54 11.91
C ALA A 272 10.19 -1.99 11.56
N GLN A 273 11.14 -2.65 12.24
CA GLN A 273 11.41 -4.08 12.05
C GLN A 273 10.18 -4.93 12.38
N ALA A 274 9.51 -4.68 13.50
CA ALA A 274 8.31 -5.43 13.86
C ALA A 274 7.16 -5.22 12.86
N LEU A 275 7.03 -4.02 12.28
CA LEU A 275 6.07 -3.75 11.22
C LEU A 275 6.43 -4.48 9.92
N ALA A 276 7.67 -4.33 9.45
CA ALA A 276 8.16 -4.93 8.22
C ALA A 276 8.07 -6.47 8.26
N HIS A 277 8.34 -7.08 9.42
CA HIS A 277 8.14 -8.51 9.66
C HIS A 277 6.69 -8.94 9.42
N ARG A 278 5.71 -8.22 10.00
CA ARG A 278 4.29 -8.54 9.81
C ARG A 278 3.87 -8.36 8.34
N ILE A 279 4.28 -7.26 7.73
CA ILE A 279 4.02 -6.99 6.30
C ILE A 279 4.58 -8.11 5.43
N ALA A 280 5.80 -8.59 5.68
CA ALA A 280 6.39 -9.70 4.94
C ALA A 280 5.52 -10.97 4.99
N HIS A 281 4.98 -11.32 6.16
CA HIS A 281 4.07 -12.46 6.28
C HIS A 281 2.71 -12.22 5.59
N GLU A 282 2.17 -11.01 5.69
CA GLU A 282 0.95 -10.60 4.97
C GLU A 282 1.14 -10.74 3.45
N VAL A 283 2.27 -10.25 2.91
CA VAL A 283 2.60 -10.33 1.48
C VAL A 283 2.86 -11.76 1.03
N ILE A 284 3.58 -12.58 1.81
CA ILE A 284 3.77 -14.01 1.50
C ILE A 284 2.41 -14.71 1.35
N ALA A 285 1.48 -14.48 2.28
CA ALA A 285 0.15 -15.08 2.20
C ALA A 285 -0.60 -14.58 0.96
N PHE A 286 -0.61 -13.26 0.75
CA PHE A 286 -1.25 -12.61 -0.38
C PHE A 286 -0.77 -13.17 -1.72
N THR A 287 0.54 -13.14 -1.99
CA THR A 287 1.13 -13.60 -3.26
C THR A 287 0.88 -15.09 -3.53
N ARG A 288 0.70 -15.93 -2.50
CA ARG A 288 0.41 -17.36 -2.67
C ARG A 288 -1.06 -17.66 -2.95
N GLU A 289 -1.96 -16.83 -2.42
CA GLU A 289 -3.41 -17.02 -2.51
C GLU A 289 -4.05 -16.30 -3.69
N HIS A 290 -3.40 -15.23 -4.20
CA HIS A 290 -3.90 -14.42 -5.29
C HIS A 290 -3.30 -14.89 -6.63
N PRO A 291 -4.10 -15.55 -7.50
CA PRO A 291 -3.63 -15.86 -8.84
C PRO A 291 -3.45 -14.55 -9.62
N VAL A 292 -2.35 -14.44 -10.35
CA VAL A 292 -2.11 -13.33 -11.27
C VAL A 292 -3.26 -13.25 -12.27
N SER A 293 -4.02 -12.16 -12.22
CA SER A 293 -5.23 -11.98 -13.03
C SER A 293 -5.00 -11.01 -14.18
N GLU A 294 -4.13 -10.01 -13.99
CA GLU A 294 -3.75 -9.05 -15.01
C GLU A 294 -2.23 -9.01 -15.16
N VAL A 295 -1.76 -9.00 -16.42
CA VAL A 295 -0.35 -8.77 -16.75
C VAL A 295 -0.30 -7.64 -17.78
N ARG A 296 0.45 -6.58 -17.47
CA ARG A 296 0.66 -5.44 -18.37
C ARG A 296 2.15 -5.25 -18.61
N THR A 297 2.49 -4.65 -19.74
CA THR A 297 3.87 -4.24 -20.06
C THR A 297 4.06 -2.77 -19.72
N LYS A 298 5.14 -2.44 -19.01
CA LYS A 298 5.59 -1.07 -18.73
C LYS A 298 6.42 -0.54 -19.92
N ALA A 299 7.74 -0.35 -19.79
CA ALA A 299 8.56 0.33 -20.79
C ALA A 299 8.88 -0.55 -22.02
N ASN A 300 8.86 -1.88 -21.87
CA ASN A 300 9.17 -2.81 -22.94
C ASN A 300 8.45 -4.17 -22.73
N PRO A 301 8.42 -5.09 -23.72
CA PRO A 301 7.67 -6.36 -23.63
C PRO A 301 8.08 -7.31 -22.51
N ALA A 302 9.26 -7.10 -21.92
CA ALA A 302 9.80 -7.92 -20.85
C ALA A 302 9.76 -7.22 -19.48
N ASP A 303 9.43 -5.93 -19.46
CA ASP A 303 9.15 -5.14 -18.26
C ASP A 303 7.66 -5.27 -17.91
N LEU A 304 7.36 -6.27 -17.07
CA LEU A 304 6.00 -6.67 -16.73
C LEU A 304 5.59 -6.08 -15.38
N VAL A 305 4.31 -5.79 -15.25
CA VAL A 305 3.64 -5.49 -13.98
C VAL A 305 2.37 -6.32 -13.89
N THR A 306 2.13 -6.93 -12.75
CA THR A 306 0.89 -7.67 -12.47
C THR A 306 -0.01 -6.88 -11.52
N ASP A 307 -1.26 -7.33 -11.39
CA ASP A 307 -2.16 -6.84 -10.33
C ASP A 307 -1.57 -7.06 -8.93
N VAL A 308 -0.79 -8.12 -8.74
CA VAL A 308 -0.12 -8.43 -7.46
C VAL A 308 0.87 -7.32 -7.07
N ASP A 309 1.69 -6.82 -8.00
CA ASP A 309 2.70 -5.78 -7.72
C ASP A 309 2.03 -4.52 -7.14
N ARG A 310 0.97 -4.05 -7.80
CA ARG A 310 0.23 -2.84 -7.39
C ARG A 310 -0.49 -3.02 -6.07
N LEU A 311 -1.19 -4.14 -5.90
CA LEU A 311 -1.95 -4.43 -4.68
C LEU A 311 -1.01 -4.58 -3.47
N VAL A 312 0.14 -5.26 -3.65
CA VAL A 312 1.17 -5.37 -2.61
C VAL A 312 1.75 -4.00 -2.26
N GLU A 313 2.10 -3.17 -3.24
CA GLU A 313 2.64 -1.85 -2.96
C GLU A 313 1.64 -0.93 -2.24
N GLN A 314 0.38 -0.89 -2.69
CA GLN A 314 -0.67 -0.12 -2.03
C GLN A 314 -0.85 -0.59 -0.57
N HIS A 315 -0.94 -1.89 -0.34
CA HIS A 315 -1.04 -2.46 1.01
C HIS A 315 0.14 -2.03 1.90
N VAL A 316 1.37 -2.24 1.43
CA VAL A 316 2.58 -1.90 2.20
C VAL A 316 2.65 -0.41 2.50
N ARG A 317 2.35 0.46 1.51
CA ARG A 317 2.29 1.92 1.70
C ARG A 317 1.28 2.31 2.76
N SER A 318 0.08 1.75 2.71
CA SER A 318 -0.99 2.03 3.67
C SER A 318 -0.56 1.61 5.08
N ARG A 319 0.00 0.40 5.24
CA ARG A 319 0.53 -0.11 6.53
C ARG A 319 1.64 0.75 7.09
N VAL A 320 2.59 1.18 6.24
CA VAL A 320 3.68 2.08 6.64
C VAL A 320 3.14 3.45 7.03
N ARG A 321 2.22 4.03 6.26
CA ARG A 321 1.64 5.34 6.55
C ARG A 321 0.86 5.34 7.86
N MET A 322 0.11 4.28 8.14
CA MET A 322 -0.62 4.14 9.40
C MET A 322 0.31 4.09 10.62
N ALA A 323 1.47 3.43 10.50
CA ALA A 323 2.43 3.32 11.61
C ALA A 323 3.41 4.50 11.70
N PHE A 324 3.71 5.14 10.57
CA PHE A 324 4.71 6.19 10.42
C PHE A 324 4.20 7.30 9.46
N PRO A 325 3.22 8.11 9.88
CA PRO A 325 2.53 9.04 8.98
C PRO A 325 3.43 10.08 8.30
N THR A 326 4.57 10.41 8.93
CA THR A 326 5.51 11.43 8.45
C THR A 326 6.67 10.88 7.63
N HIS A 327 6.86 9.57 7.54
CA HIS A 327 7.99 9.00 6.79
C HIS A 327 7.75 9.14 5.28
N GLY A 328 8.84 9.34 4.54
CA GLY A 328 8.81 9.28 3.08
C GLY A 328 8.70 7.84 2.58
N PHE A 329 8.26 7.67 1.34
CA PHE A 329 8.12 6.36 0.71
C PHE A 329 8.52 6.44 -0.76
N THR A 330 9.26 5.46 -1.25
CA THR A 330 9.59 5.29 -2.66
C THR A 330 9.29 3.83 -3.01
N GLY A 331 8.36 3.61 -3.92
CA GLY A 331 8.02 2.27 -4.40
C GLY A 331 8.12 2.19 -5.92
N GLU A 332 8.25 0.98 -6.43
CA GLU A 332 8.42 0.74 -7.87
C GLU A 332 7.20 1.17 -8.70
N GLU A 333 5.99 0.90 -8.22
CA GLU A 333 4.76 1.06 -9.00
C GLU A 333 4.16 2.46 -8.93
N TYR A 334 4.22 3.10 -7.74
CA TYR A 334 3.58 4.40 -7.52
C TYR A 334 4.60 5.54 -7.30
N GLY A 335 5.90 5.26 -7.25
CA GLY A 335 6.95 6.28 -7.20
C GLY A 335 7.12 6.96 -5.84
N ASP A 336 7.39 8.26 -5.81
CA ASP A 336 7.84 8.97 -4.62
C ASP A 336 6.73 9.69 -3.85
N ALA A 337 6.54 9.32 -2.58
CA ALA A 337 5.78 10.08 -1.60
C ALA A 337 6.74 10.91 -0.70
N PRO A 338 6.42 12.19 -0.41
CA PRO A 338 7.23 13.04 0.44
C PRO A 338 7.14 12.60 1.92
N GLY A 339 8.16 12.98 2.69
CA GLY A 339 8.19 12.78 4.15
C GLY A 339 9.47 13.34 4.79
N ASP A 340 9.70 12.97 6.03
CA ASP A 340 10.83 13.44 6.84
C ASP A 340 12.16 12.76 6.47
N ARG A 341 13.14 12.78 7.39
CA ARG A 341 14.47 12.17 7.21
C ARG A 341 14.45 10.64 7.07
N HIS A 342 13.35 9.98 7.40
CA HIS A 342 13.15 8.55 7.24
C HIS A 342 12.46 8.26 5.91
N ARG A 343 12.96 7.26 5.18
CA ARG A 343 12.40 6.85 3.90
C ARG A 343 12.35 5.35 3.77
N TRP A 344 11.17 4.86 3.40
CA TRP A 344 10.95 3.48 3.01
C TRP A 344 11.16 3.31 1.51
N TYR A 345 11.80 2.22 1.12
CA TYR A 345 11.99 1.77 -0.25
C TYR A 345 11.33 0.40 -0.39
N LEU A 346 10.52 0.21 -1.43
CA LEU A 346 9.79 -1.03 -1.66
C LEU A 346 9.85 -1.46 -3.12
N ASP A 347 10.41 -2.63 -3.36
CA ASP A 347 10.05 -3.46 -4.51
C ASP A 347 8.97 -4.47 -4.05
N PRO A 348 7.72 -4.35 -4.53
CA PRO A 348 6.64 -5.24 -4.11
C PRO A 348 6.84 -6.67 -4.61
N VAL A 349 7.46 -6.87 -5.78
CA VAL A 349 7.71 -8.16 -6.42
C VAL A 349 8.98 -8.08 -7.30
N ASP A 350 10.15 -8.27 -6.69
CA ASP A 350 11.38 -8.49 -7.45
C ASP A 350 11.27 -9.84 -8.17
N GLY A 351 11.44 -9.79 -9.49
CA GLY A 351 11.23 -10.91 -10.39
C GLY A 351 9.80 -11.06 -10.91
N THR A 352 9.08 -9.97 -11.18
CA THR A 352 7.70 -10.00 -11.76
C THR A 352 7.56 -10.92 -12.96
N THR A 353 8.58 -11.03 -13.84
CA THR A 353 8.56 -11.99 -14.95
C THR A 353 8.45 -13.45 -14.48
N ASN A 354 9.14 -13.80 -13.39
CA ASN A 354 9.03 -15.13 -12.79
C ASN A 354 7.63 -15.35 -12.21
N LEU A 355 7.08 -14.36 -11.50
CA LEU A 355 5.72 -14.44 -10.97
C LEU A 355 4.70 -14.69 -12.09
N ALA A 356 4.74 -13.89 -13.15
CA ALA A 356 3.83 -14.00 -14.29
C ALA A 356 3.92 -15.36 -15.02
N ASN A 357 5.07 -16.04 -14.95
CA ASN A 357 5.28 -17.34 -15.58
C ASN A 357 5.22 -18.53 -14.59
N GLY A 358 4.87 -18.30 -13.32
CA GLY A 358 4.80 -19.34 -12.30
C GLY A 358 6.16 -19.96 -11.92
N VAL A 359 7.26 -19.24 -12.16
CA VAL A 359 8.60 -19.66 -11.74
C VAL A 359 8.78 -19.29 -10.26
N PRO A 360 9.12 -20.23 -9.36
CA PRO A 360 9.13 -20.00 -7.92
C PRO A 360 10.41 -19.30 -7.44
N TRP A 361 10.68 -18.11 -7.99
CA TRP A 361 11.87 -17.31 -7.69
C TRP A 361 11.55 -15.80 -7.75
N THR A 362 10.84 -15.31 -6.75
CA THR A 362 10.50 -13.89 -6.58
C THR A 362 10.58 -13.48 -5.12
N SER A 363 10.64 -12.18 -4.82
CA SER A 363 10.59 -11.68 -3.45
C SER A 363 10.06 -10.26 -3.33
N MET A 364 9.53 -9.89 -2.17
CA MET A 364 9.37 -8.48 -1.80
C MET A 364 10.68 -7.97 -1.15
N SER A 365 11.12 -6.76 -1.49
CA SER A 365 12.21 -6.04 -0.82
C SER A 365 11.67 -4.80 -0.11
N LEU A 366 11.74 -4.72 1.21
CA LEU A 366 11.33 -3.55 1.99
C LEU A 366 12.48 -3.02 2.85
N CYS A 367 12.90 -1.78 2.61
CA CYS A 367 14.03 -1.16 3.32
C CYS A 367 13.66 0.19 3.92
N LEU A 368 13.93 0.38 5.22
CA LEU A 368 13.88 1.69 5.87
C LEU A 368 15.29 2.28 5.94
N THR A 369 15.40 3.54 5.55
CA THR A 369 16.61 4.36 5.71
C THR A 369 16.36 5.59 6.58
N ARG A 370 17.42 6.15 7.14
CA ARG A 370 17.44 7.49 7.76
C ARG A 370 18.60 8.29 7.20
N GLY A 371 18.30 9.40 6.53
CA GLY A 371 19.32 10.23 5.86
C GLY A 371 20.18 9.44 4.86
N GLY A 372 19.56 8.54 4.10
CA GLY A 372 20.23 7.69 3.11
C GLY A 372 20.97 6.47 3.68
N ARG A 373 20.99 6.28 5.01
CA ARG A 373 21.62 5.12 5.65
C ARG A 373 20.58 4.03 5.95
N PRO A 374 20.82 2.77 5.55
CA PRO A 374 19.89 1.67 5.87
C PRO A 374 19.82 1.44 7.38
N LEU A 375 18.61 1.20 7.87
CA LEU A 375 18.29 0.92 9.28
C LEU A 375 17.61 -0.43 9.48
N VAL A 376 16.64 -0.76 8.63
CA VAL A 376 15.88 -2.01 8.64
C VAL A 376 15.73 -2.50 7.20
N GLY A 377 15.87 -3.80 6.98
CA GLY A 377 15.72 -4.42 5.68
C GLY A 377 15.03 -5.77 5.85
N VAL A 378 14.00 -6.02 5.06
CA VAL A 378 13.27 -7.28 5.03
C VAL A 378 13.11 -7.74 3.59
N VAL A 379 13.49 -8.99 3.32
CA VAL A 379 13.27 -9.68 2.06
C VAL A 379 12.33 -10.86 2.31
N ALA A 380 11.20 -10.90 1.62
CA ALA A 380 10.18 -11.92 1.79
C ALA A 380 10.06 -12.78 0.54
N ASP A 381 10.32 -14.08 0.66
CA ASP A 381 10.20 -15.07 -0.40
C ASP A 381 8.86 -15.82 -0.26
N PRO A 382 7.86 -15.55 -1.12
CA PRO A 382 6.55 -16.17 -1.04
C PRO A 382 6.58 -17.68 -1.32
N TRP A 383 7.50 -18.16 -2.16
CA TRP A 383 7.52 -19.57 -2.57
C TRP A 383 8.06 -20.47 -1.46
N ARG A 384 9.15 -20.05 -0.82
CA ARG A 384 9.73 -20.75 0.34
C ARG A 384 9.03 -20.40 1.65
N GLY A 385 8.20 -19.36 1.66
CA GLY A 385 7.59 -18.81 2.87
C GLY A 385 8.65 -18.32 3.85
N GLU A 386 9.75 -17.77 3.33
CA GLU A 386 10.93 -17.35 4.09
C GLU A 386 10.99 -15.83 4.23
N VAL A 387 11.33 -15.36 5.43
CA VAL A 387 11.55 -13.94 5.72
C VAL A 387 12.98 -13.78 6.21
N LEU A 388 13.78 -13.03 5.44
CA LEU A 388 15.11 -12.59 5.84
C LEU A 388 14.97 -11.16 6.34
N GLU A 389 15.46 -10.87 7.55
CA GLU A 389 15.39 -9.54 8.12
C GLU A 389 16.69 -9.13 8.79
N ALA A 390 17.02 -7.84 8.68
CA ALA A 390 18.17 -7.23 9.31
C ALA A 390 17.79 -5.89 9.93
N ARG A 391 18.46 -5.58 11.04
CA ARG A 391 18.45 -4.25 11.64
C ARG A 391 19.88 -3.83 11.89
N ARG A 392 20.21 -2.59 11.51
CA ARG A 392 21.56 -2.06 11.62
C ARG A 392 22.16 -2.25 13.02
N GLY A 393 23.36 -2.83 13.09
CA GLY A 393 24.10 -3.10 14.32
C GLY A 393 23.47 -4.15 15.22
N ARG A 394 22.55 -4.97 14.70
CA ARG A 394 21.77 -5.96 15.47
C ARG A 394 21.71 -7.33 14.81
N GLY A 395 22.42 -7.50 13.69
CA GLY A 395 22.50 -8.77 12.97
C GLY A 395 21.36 -8.98 11.98
N ALA A 396 21.52 -10.02 11.18
CA ALA A 396 20.54 -10.52 10.25
C ALA A 396 19.99 -11.88 10.71
N THR A 397 18.75 -12.18 10.34
CA THR A 397 18.08 -13.45 10.67
C THR A 397 17.32 -13.97 9.46
N LEU A 398 17.21 -15.30 9.36
CA LEU A 398 16.24 -15.98 8.49
C LEU A 398 15.29 -16.74 9.41
N ARG A 399 14.03 -16.30 9.49
CA ARG A 399 13.09 -16.72 10.55
C ARG A 399 13.74 -16.43 11.92
N ASP A 400 13.86 -17.43 12.79
CA ASP A 400 14.50 -17.29 14.11
C ASP A 400 16.00 -17.61 14.11
N ARG A 401 16.60 -17.93 12.95
CA ARG A 401 17.99 -18.35 12.86
C ARG A 401 18.90 -17.15 12.51
N PRO A 402 19.90 -16.83 13.34
CA PRO A 402 20.91 -15.83 13.00
C PRO A 402 21.65 -16.18 11.71
N LEU A 403 21.86 -15.18 10.87
CA LEU A 403 22.72 -15.26 9.70
C LEU A 403 24.09 -14.71 10.09
N GLN A 404 25.11 -15.55 9.94
CA GLN A 404 26.49 -15.19 10.25
C GLN A 404 27.39 -15.89 9.24
N LEU A 405 28.05 -15.09 8.41
CA LEU A 405 29.14 -15.53 7.55
C LEU A 405 30.43 -15.47 8.35
N ASP A 406 31.30 -16.45 8.14
CA ASP A 406 32.60 -16.54 8.77
C ASP A 406 33.71 -16.01 7.85
N ASP A 407 34.92 -15.85 8.39
CA ASP A 407 36.09 -15.43 7.61
C ASP A 407 36.87 -16.63 7.04
N THR A 408 36.30 -17.84 7.06
CA THR A 408 36.99 -19.02 6.57
C THR A 408 37.17 -18.92 5.06
N PRO A 409 38.38 -19.14 4.52
CA PRO A 409 38.60 -19.17 3.07
C PRO A 409 37.61 -20.09 2.35
N ARG A 410 36.96 -19.59 1.30
CA ARG A 410 36.00 -20.32 0.47
C ARG A 410 36.53 -20.41 -0.96
N PRO A 411 36.90 -21.61 -1.45
CA PRO A 411 37.30 -21.76 -2.84
C PRO A 411 36.09 -21.49 -3.75
N LEU A 412 36.36 -20.92 -4.93
CA LEU A 412 35.34 -20.72 -5.96
C LEU A 412 34.85 -22.05 -6.55
N ALA A 413 35.74 -23.04 -6.65
CA ALA A 413 35.42 -24.36 -7.17
C ALA A 413 34.30 -25.04 -6.37
N GLY A 414 33.23 -25.44 -7.05
CA GLY A 414 32.06 -26.09 -6.46
C GLY A 414 31.12 -25.15 -5.70
N ALA A 415 31.45 -23.86 -5.58
CA ALA A 415 30.64 -22.89 -4.89
C ALA A 415 29.58 -22.26 -5.81
N VAL A 416 28.51 -21.73 -5.22
CA VAL A 416 27.43 -21.06 -5.96
C VAL A 416 27.69 -19.58 -6.05
N VAL A 417 27.67 -19.04 -7.27
CA VAL A 417 27.76 -17.60 -7.55
C VAL A 417 26.60 -17.19 -8.46
N GLY A 418 25.87 -16.16 -8.04
CA GLY A 418 24.72 -15.61 -8.78
C GLY A 418 25.04 -14.35 -9.57
N THR A 419 24.30 -14.10 -10.64
CA THR A 419 24.20 -12.80 -11.30
C THR A 419 22.85 -12.68 -11.99
N GLU A 420 22.43 -11.48 -12.34
CA GLU A 420 21.22 -11.28 -13.14
C GLU A 420 21.49 -10.59 -14.49
N LEU A 421 20.50 -10.67 -15.38
CA LEU A 421 20.44 -9.85 -16.59
C LEU A 421 19.98 -8.44 -16.25
N ASP A 422 20.48 -7.46 -17.00
CA ASP A 422 20.13 -6.04 -16.89
C ASP A 422 18.98 -5.72 -17.84
N GLY A 423 17.74 -5.68 -17.33
CA GLY A 423 16.56 -5.43 -18.17
C GLY A 423 16.50 -6.39 -19.38
N HIS A 424 16.72 -7.69 -19.14
CA HIS A 424 16.74 -8.75 -20.15
C HIS A 424 17.93 -8.72 -21.11
N ARG A 425 18.98 -7.97 -20.78
CA ARG A 425 20.23 -7.89 -21.56
C ARG A 425 21.44 -8.28 -20.72
N PRO A 426 22.51 -8.84 -21.33
CA PRO A 426 23.76 -9.01 -20.63
C PRO A 426 24.38 -7.65 -20.31
N TRP A 427 24.80 -7.43 -19.07
CA TRP A 427 25.56 -6.23 -18.69
C TRP A 427 27.00 -6.29 -19.23
N PRO A 428 27.72 -5.16 -19.35
CA PRO A 428 29.07 -5.13 -19.90
C PRO A 428 30.06 -6.02 -19.13
N GLY A 429 30.50 -7.13 -19.75
CA GLY A 429 31.38 -8.12 -19.12
C GLY A 429 30.68 -9.38 -18.63
N PHE A 430 29.36 -9.49 -18.75
CA PHE A 430 28.56 -10.65 -18.33
C PHE A 430 29.14 -11.98 -18.84
N GLY A 431 29.39 -12.09 -20.16
CA GLY A 431 29.96 -13.31 -20.75
C GLY A 431 31.33 -13.66 -20.16
N ALA A 432 32.23 -12.67 -20.09
CA ALA A 432 33.57 -12.86 -19.52
C ALA A 432 33.53 -13.27 -18.03
N PHE A 433 32.54 -12.77 -17.28
CA PHE A 433 32.33 -13.17 -15.89
C PHE A 433 31.87 -14.62 -15.78
N LEU A 434 30.89 -15.03 -16.61
CA LEU A 434 30.42 -16.41 -16.65
C LEU A 434 31.54 -17.37 -17.06
N ASP A 435 32.30 -17.05 -18.09
CA ASP A 435 33.42 -17.86 -18.57
C ASP A 435 34.49 -18.02 -17.47
N ALA A 436 34.89 -16.92 -16.83
CA ALA A 436 35.91 -16.94 -15.78
C ALA A 436 35.49 -17.75 -14.55
N LEU A 437 34.20 -17.75 -14.20
CA LEU A 437 33.65 -18.58 -13.13
C LEU A 437 33.52 -20.04 -13.56
N ALA A 438 33.09 -20.31 -14.80
CA ALA A 438 32.99 -21.66 -15.35
C ALA A 438 34.35 -22.36 -15.40
N ASP A 439 35.40 -21.66 -15.84
CA ASP A 439 36.78 -22.17 -15.86
C ASP A 439 37.29 -22.55 -14.46
N ARG A 440 36.73 -21.94 -13.42
CA ARG A 440 37.02 -22.24 -12.00
C ARG A 440 36.11 -23.31 -11.41
N SER A 441 35.27 -23.96 -12.22
CA SER A 441 34.27 -24.93 -11.76
C SER A 441 33.26 -24.34 -10.75
N CYS A 442 32.92 -23.06 -10.86
CA CYS A 442 31.83 -22.46 -10.11
C CYS A 442 30.47 -22.95 -10.63
N THR A 443 29.51 -23.06 -9.71
CA THR A 443 28.12 -23.27 -10.06
C THR A 443 27.42 -21.93 -10.25
N LEU A 444 27.04 -21.62 -11.49
CA LEU A 444 26.44 -20.34 -11.87
C LEU A 444 24.92 -20.33 -11.71
N ARG A 445 24.36 -19.17 -11.35
CA ARG A 445 22.91 -18.94 -11.27
C ARG A 445 22.54 -17.60 -11.90
N VAL A 446 21.54 -17.63 -12.78
CA VAL A 446 20.83 -16.47 -13.33
C VAL A 446 19.36 -16.81 -13.22
N GLN A 447 18.68 -16.25 -12.22
CA GLN A 447 17.39 -16.77 -11.74
C GLN A 447 16.25 -15.77 -11.86
N GLY A 448 16.53 -14.51 -12.20
CA GLY A 448 15.52 -13.50 -12.50
C GLY A 448 14.98 -12.73 -11.28
N SER A 449 15.71 -12.70 -10.16
CA SER A 449 15.41 -11.82 -9.02
C SER A 449 16.73 -11.34 -8.40
N GLY A 450 17.01 -10.04 -8.59
CA GLY A 450 18.24 -9.40 -8.13
C GLY A 450 18.33 -9.38 -6.60
N THR A 451 17.22 -9.07 -5.94
CA THR A 451 17.08 -9.08 -4.49
C THR A 451 17.43 -10.44 -3.92
N LEU A 452 16.86 -11.54 -4.44
CA LEU A 452 17.18 -12.89 -3.95
C LEU A 452 18.63 -13.27 -4.27
N THR A 453 19.15 -12.94 -5.45
CA THR A 453 20.54 -13.22 -5.79
C THR A 453 21.53 -12.62 -4.78
N ILE A 454 21.24 -11.42 -4.26
CA ILE A 454 22.03 -10.79 -3.20
C ILE A 454 21.72 -11.38 -1.82
N ALA A 455 20.43 -11.51 -1.45
CA ALA A 455 20.01 -11.95 -0.12
C ALA A 455 20.43 -13.41 0.19
N GLN A 456 20.52 -14.27 -0.81
CA GLN A 456 20.95 -15.67 -0.61
C GLN A 456 22.44 -15.80 -0.24
N VAL A 457 23.26 -14.79 -0.54
CA VAL A 457 24.65 -14.73 -0.05
C VAL A 457 24.67 -14.47 1.45
N ALA A 458 23.86 -13.52 1.94
CA ALA A 458 23.67 -13.32 3.38
C ALA A 458 23.14 -14.58 4.09
N ALA A 459 22.30 -15.36 3.42
CA ALA A 459 21.78 -16.62 3.93
C ALA A 459 22.81 -17.77 3.96
N GLY A 460 24.00 -17.57 3.39
CA GLY A 460 25.05 -18.58 3.26
C GLY A 460 24.77 -19.67 2.22
N ARG A 461 23.83 -19.44 1.29
CA ARG A 461 23.47 -20.41 0.23
C ARG A 461 24.30 -20.24 -1.05
N GLY A 462 25.05 -19.15 -1.15
CA GLY A 462 26.05 -18.89 -2.17
C GLY A 462 27.20 -18.09 -1.56
N ILE A 463 28.33 -18.04 -2.27
CA ILE A 463 29.52 -17.31 -1.81
C ILE A 463 29.67 -15.94 -2.47
N GLY A 464 28.85 -15.62 -3.47
CA GLY A 464 28.80 -14.29 -4.05
C GLY A 464 27.66 -14.09 -5.04
N GLY A 465 27.37 -12.83 -5.33
CA GLY A 465 26.29 -12.41 -6.22
C GLY A 465 26.51 -10.99 -6.74
N CYS A 466 26.26 -10.72 -8.01
CA CYS A 466 26.38 -9.36 -8.55
C CYS A 466 25.17 -8.94 -9.39
N VAL A 467 24.92 -7.64 -9.45
CA VAL A 467 23.91 -7.02 -10.31
C VAL A 467 24.49 -5.78 -11.01
N SER A 468 23.88 -5.40 -12.13
CA SER A 468 24.36 -4.36 -13.04
C SER A 468 24.19 -2.93 -12.52
N ALA A 469 23.20 -2.69 -11.67
CA ALA A 469 22.87 -1.37 -11.16
C ALA A 469 22.26 -1.48 -9.77
N PHE A 470 22.87 -0.82 -8.78
CA PHE A 470 22.27 -0.69 -7.46
C PHE A 470 21.09 0.27 -7.46
N ASN A 471 19.99 -0.17 -6.86
CA ASN A 471 18.80 0.62 -6.59
C ASN A 471 18.32 0.31 -5.16
N PRO A 472 18.10 1.31 -4.29
CA PRO A 472 17.60 1.07 -2.94
C PRO A 472 16.23 0.38 -2.88
N VAL A 473 15.39 0.55 -3.91
CA VAL A 473 14.08 -0.12 -4.06
C VAL A 473 14.28 -1.64 -4.10
N ASP A 474 14.99 -2.12 -5.12
CA ASP A 474 15.17 -3.55 -5.34
C ASP A 474 16.19 -4.16 -4.35
N HIS A 475 17.28 -3.45 -4.04
CA HIS A 475 18.45 -4.06 -3.39
C HIS A 475 18.73 -3.56 -1.97
N GLY A 476 18.06 -2.50 -1.50
CA GLY A 476 18.39 -1.85 -0.22
C GLY A 476 18.29 -2.81 0.97
N ALA A 477 17.24 -3.64 1.01
CA ALA A 477 17.05 -4.62 2.07
C ALA A 477 18.12 -5.73 2.02
N ALA A 478 18.40 -6.25 0.83
CA ALA A 478 19.38 -7.31 0.61
C ALA A 478 20.82 -6.86 0.93
N VAL A 479 21.18 -5.62 0.61
CA VAL A 479 22.48 -5.05 0.97
C VAL A 479 22.65 -4.94 2.49
N LEU A 480 21.61 -4.49 3.21
CA LEU A 480 21.68 -4.46 4.67
C LEU A 480 21.80 -5.87 5.27
N LEU A 481 21.08 -6.85 4.72
CA LEU A 481 21.21 -8.26 5.12
C LEU A 481 22.65 -8.77 4.98
N VAL A 482 23.33 -8.45 3.88
CA VAL A 482 24.73 -8.84 3.66
C VAL A 482 25.63 -8.23 4.72
N HIS A 483 25.54 -6.92 4.96
CA HIS A 483 26.33 -6.24 6.00
C HIS A 483 26.12 -6.86 7.38
N GLU A 484 24.87 -7.03 7.79
CA GLU A 484 24.52 -7.53 9.12
C GLU A 484 24.76 -9.05 9.28
N ALA A 485 24.91 -9.79 8.19
CA ALA A 485 25.37 -11.18 8.21
C ALA A 485 26.91 -11.29 8.23
N GLY A 486 27.65 -10.18 8.14
CA GLY A 486 29.12 -10.17 8.06
C GLY A 486 29.68 -10.41 6.65
N GLY A 487 28.86 -10.31 5.61
CA GLY A 487 29.32 -10.35 4.23
C GLY A 487 29.92 -9.02 3.76
N ILE A 488 30.59 -9.04 2.61
CA ILE A 488 31.26 -7.88 2.05
C ILE A 488 30.49 -7.38 0.82
N VAL A 489 30.17 -6.08 0.81
CA VAL A 489 29.59 -5.39 -0.34
C VAL A 489 30.69 -4.62 -1.06
N LEU A 490 30.90 -4.91 -2.33
CA LEU A 490 32.03 -4.50 -3.16
C LEU A 490 31.56 -3.65 -4.35
N THR A 491 32.20 -2.52 -4.54
CA THR A 491 32.13 -1.69 -5.75
C THR A 491 33.38 -1.90 -6.59
N ARG A 492 33.47 -1.26 -7.77
CA ARG A 492 34.71 -1.26 -8.57
C ARG A 492 35.94 -0.77 -7.78
N SER A 493 35.72 0.13 -6.82
CA SER A 493 36.76 0.73 -5.99
C SER A 493 37.10 -0.08 -4.73
N GLY A 494 36.39 -1.19 -4.49
CA GLY A 494 36.54 -2.02 -3.29
C GLY A 494 35.33 -1.95 -2.34
N PRO A 495 35.50 -2.36 -1.07
CA PRO A 495 34.41 -2.53 -0.13
C PRO A 495 33.77 -1.20 0.31
N VAL A 496 32.47 -1.25 0.62
CA VAL A 496 31.69 -0.11 1.13
C VAL A 496 30.88 -0.51 2.37
N GLU A 497 30.74 0.39 3.35
CA GLU A 497 30.04 0.17 4.64
C GLU A 497 28.52 0.45 4.60
N GLY A 498 27.98 0.76 3.43
CA GLY A 498 26.59 1.15 3.27
C GLY A 498 26.06 0.74 1.91
N PHE A 499 25.22 1.60 1.34
CA PHE A 499 24.76 1.41 -0.02
C PHE A 499 25.89 1.65 -1.03
N PRO A 500 25.99 0.82 -2.09
CA PRO A 500 26.71 1.18 -3.29
C PRO A 500 26.18 2.49 -3.90
N PRO A 501 26.95 3.16 -4.76
CA PRO A 501 26.43 4.28 -5.55
C PRO A 501 25.23 3.84 -6.39
N VAL A 502 24.16 4.65 -6.39
CA VAL A 502 22.94 4.36 -7.16
C VAL A 502 23.25 4.32 -8.67
N GLY A 503 22.74 3.30 -9.35
CA GLY A 503 22.96 3.07 -10.77
C GLY A 503 24.30 2.42 -11.12
N GLU A 504 25.17 2.16 -10.14
CA GLU A 504 26.45 1.48 -10.38
C GLU A 504 26.37 -0.03 -10.10
N PRO A 505 27.13 -0.86 -10.83
CA PRO A 505 27.18 -2.29 -10.58
C PRO A 505 27.87 -2.57 -9.24
N PHE A 506 27.42 -3.60 -8.55
CA PHE A 506 28.04 -4.06 -7.31
C PHE A 506 28.05 -5.58 -7.21
N LEU A 507 28.96 -6.08 -6.39
CA LEU A 507 29.14 -7.49 -6.04
C LEU A 507 28.99 -7.62 -4.53
N VAL A 508 28.35 -8.68 -4.07
CA VAL A 508 28.43 -9.12 -2.66
C VAL A 508 29.15 -10.45 -2.59
N ALA A 509 29.87 -10.68 -1.50
CA ALA A 509 30.64 -11.90 -1.30
C ALA A 509 30.70 -12.33 0.16
N HIS A 510 30.84 -13.65 0.34
CA HIS A 510 31.34 -14.22 1.59
C HIS A 510 32.78 -13.73 1.84
N PRO A 511 33.18 -13.35 3.07
CA PRO A 511 34.50 -12.78 3.33
C PRO A 511 35.66 -13.62 2.79
N GLY A 512 35.62 -14.94 3.04
CA GLY A 512 36.62 -15.88 2.54
C GLY A 512 36.73 -16.07 1.01
N ALA A 513 35.87 -15.45 0.20
CA ALA A 513 35.95 -15.46 -1.27
C ALA A 513 36.02 -14.05 -1.89
N ALA A 514 35.97 -12.99 -1.07
CA ALA A 514 35.72 -11.64 -1.53
C ALA A 514 36.81 -11.12 -2.48
N ASP A 515 38.08 -11.31 -2.13
CA ASP A 515 39.21 -10.82 -2.94
C ASP A 515 39.27 -11.50 -4.32
N GLU A 516 39.10 -12.82 -4.36
CA GLU A 516 39.13 -13.56 -5.64
C GLU A 516 37.92 -13.21 -6.52
N LEU A 517 36.71 -13.17 -5.95
CA LEU A 517 35.51 -12.79 -6.69
C LEU A 517 35.57 -11.34 -7.19
N HIS A 518 36.08 -10.42 -6.37
CA HIS A 518 36.25 -9.02 -6.76
C HIS A 518 37.20 -8.90 -7.96
N GLY A 519 38.33 -9.62 -7.94
CA GLY A 519 39.27 -9.67 -9.06
C GLY A 519 38.64 -10.21 -10.34
N VAL A 520 37.89 -11.32 -10.24
CA VAL A 520 37.18 -11.92 -11.39
C VAL A 520 36.14 -10.94 -11.96
N TRP A 521 35.33 -10.35 -11.10
CA TRP A 521 34.25 -9.43 -11.49
C TRP A 521 34.78 -8.12 -12.10
N THR A 522 35.78 -7.50 -11.48
CA THR A 522 36.39 -6.26 -12.01
C THR A 522 37.11 -6.48 -13.34
N ALA A 523 37.80 -7.61 -13.51
CA ALA A 523 38.40 -7.98 -14.79
C ALA A 523 37.34 -8.15 -15.88
N ALA A 524 36.22 -8.81 -15.56
CA ALA A 524 35.11 -8.98 -16.50
C ALA A 524 34.48 -7.63 -16.91
N LEU A 525 34.24 -6.72 -15.96
CA LEU A 525 33.76 -5.37 -16.23
C LEU A 525 34.71 -4.59 -17.15
N ALA A 526 36.04 -4.73 -16.96
CA ALA A 526 37.03 -4.09 -17.81
C ALA A 526 37.01 -4.61 -19.26
N VAL A 527 36.81 -5.93 -19.45
CA VAL A 527 36.61 -6.53 -20.78
C VAL A 527 35.34 -5.98 -21.44
N GLY A 528 34.25 -5.86 -20.69
CA GLY A 528 32.99 -5.28 -21.18
C GLY A 528 33.13 -3.83 -21.62
N ALA A 529 33.85 -3.02 -20.84
CA ALA A 529 34.10 -1.61 -21.15
C ALA A 529 34.99 -1.40 -22.39
N ALA A 530 35.84 -2.37 -22.73
CA ALA A 530 36.67 -2.32 -23.93
C ALA A 530 35.94 -2.78 -25.21
N ALA A 531 34.79 -3.46 -25.06
CA ALA A 531 34.02 -4.04 -26.17
C ALA A 531 32.81 -3.20 -26.61
N GLY A 532 32.38 -2.22 -25.78
CA GLY A 532 31.34 -1.24 -26.10
C GLY A 532 31.94 0.11 -26.46
#